data_AF-A0A932NQD1-F1
#
_entry.id   AF-A0A932NQD1-F1
#
_cell.length_a   1.000
_cell.length_b   1.000
_cell.length_c   1.000
_cell.angle_alpha   90.00
_cell.angle_beta   90.00
_cell.angle_gamma   90.00
#
_symmetry.space_group_name_H-M   'P 1'
#
loop_
_entity.id
_entity.type
_entity.pdbx_description
1 polymer ?
#
loop_
_entity_poly.entity_id
_entity_poly.type
_entity_poly.pdbx_seq_one_letter_code
_entity_poly.pdbx_strand_id
1 'polypeptide(L)'
;MRWWAFRYLVTWRLVALLVLIIPGGMQVSAGETISLRPMVKIPAGPFIMGSTPEEREYGYRLDEERGSSVARENRWFEHETRGTRHLDVYRIDVYPVTNADYQAFVNATGHPSPSVTREEWESYGLIHGYDAVQRFLWRNRTYPPARGRHAVVLVTHTDATAYCTWRGTREGRRLRLPTEAEWEKAARGPDGWIFPWGNEFNPAHLNSADKGPYDTVPVSSHPRGKSPYGLYDMAGQVFEWTATPDEHRQGRFIVKGGSWDDYPGVTRAAARHSRPAALKHILIGFRCVGEP
;
A
#
# COMPACT_ATOMS: atom_id res chain seq x y z
N MET A 1 -67.76 -18.71 20.92
CA MET A 1 -68.20 -18.67 22.35
C MET A 1 -66.98 -18.32 23.17
N ARG A 2 -66.91 -17.33 24.05
CA ARG A 2 -67.84 -16.31 24.56
C ARG A 2 -66.96 -15.15 25.03
N TRP A 3 -67.40 -13.95 24.72
CA TRP A 3 -66.95 -12.67 25.27
C TRP A 3 -67.29 -12.55 26.76
N TRP A 4 -66.49 -11.78 27.51
CA TRP A 4 -66.97 -10.89 28.56
C TRP A 4 -66.23 -9.56 28.48
N ALA A 5 -67.01 -8.48 28.43
CA ALA A 5 -66.59 -7.08 28.50
C ALA A 5 -66.96 -6.53 29.88
N PHE A 6 -66.26 -5.48 30.37
CA PHE A 6 -66.91 -4.35 31.06
C PHE A 6 -66.00 -3.11 31.06
N ARG A 7 -66.64 -1.94 30.89
CA ARG A 7 -66.09 -0.57 30.76
C ARG A 7 -65.97 0.11 32.14
N TYR A 8 -65.28 1.26 32.20
CA TYR A 8 -65.57 2.56 32.88
C TYR A 8 -64.24 3.31 33.13
N LEU A 9 -63.88 4.35 32.36
CA LEU A 9 -64.16 5.82 32.50
C LEU A 9 -63.20 6.61 33.43
N VAL A 10 -62.42 7.51 32.79
CA VAL A 10 -61.99 8.89 33.17
C VAL A 10 -60.93 9.11 34.26
N THR A 11 -59.79 9.71 33.89
CA THR A 11 -59.47 11.13 34.21
C THR A 11 -58.22 11.58 33.45
N TRP A 12 -58.34 12.72 32.77
CA TRP A 12 -57.23 13.43 32.13
C TRP A 12 -56.51 14.26 33.20
N ARG A 13 -55.19 14.15 33.28
CA ARG A 13 -54.33 15.19 33.87
C ARG A 13 -53.28 15.59 32.83
N LEU A 14 -53.42 16.83 32.37
CA LEU A 14 -52.45 17.56 31.57
C LEU A 14 -51.12 17.64 32.34
N VAL A 15 -50.05 17.11 31.76
CA VAL A 15 -48.69 17.53 32.08
C VAL A 15 -48.15 18.20 30.83
N ALA A 16 -48.07 19.53 30.88
CA ALA A 16 -47.38 20.32 29.89
C ALA A 16 -45.88 20.00 29.99
N LEU A 17 -45.32 19.33 28.97
CA LEU A 17 -43.88 19.33 28.75
C LEU A 17 -43.56 20.45 27.77
N LEU A 18 -42.84 21.46 28.27
CA LEU A 18 -42.25 22.52 27.48
C LEU A 18 -41.41 21.92 26.34
N VAL A 19 -41.81 22.21 25.10
CA VAL A 19 -40.95 22.08 23.93
C VAL A 19 -39.96 23.24 23.96
N LEU A 20 -38.75 22.98 24.46
CA LEU A 20 -37.60 23.85 24.23
C LEU A 20 -37.11 23.59 22.80
N ILE A 21 -37.58 24.43 21.89
CA ILE A 21 -37.01 24.57 20.54
C ILE A 21 -35.63 25.20 20.72
N ILE A 22 -34.57 24.40 20.60
CA ILE A 22 -33.21 24.92 20.42
C ILE A 22 -32.94 24.95 18.91
N PRO A 23 -32.89 26.12 18.26
CA PRO A 23 -32.44 26.23 16.89
C PRO A 23 -30.91 26.16 16.91
N GLY A 24 -30.38 24.95 16.79
CA GLY A 24 -28.94 24.72 16.70
C GLY A 24 -28.72 23.60 15.72
N GLY A 25 -28.53 23.96 14.44
CA GLY A 25 -28.11 23.00 13.43
C GLY A 25 -26.92 22.21 13.95
N MET A 26 -27.00 20.88 13.88
CA MET A 26 -25.80 20.05 13.94
C MET A 26 -24.97 20.40 12.71
N GLN A 27 -24.14 21.43 12.84
CA GLN A 27 -22.92 21.52 12.07
C GLN A 27 -22.08 20.32 12.50
N VAL A 28 -22.10 19.28 11.67
CA VAL A 28 -21.04 18.29 11.67
C VAL A 28 -19.77 19.05 11.32
N SER A 29 -18.97 19.40 12.33
CA SER A 29 -17.67 20.00 12.06
C SER A 29 -16.82 18.93 11.36
N ALA A 30 -16.50 19.18 10.09
CA ALA A 30 -15.37 18.55 9.44
C ALA A 30 -14.12 18.93 10.24
N GLY A 31 -13.66 18.04 11.11
CA GLY A 31 -12.75 18.46 12.16
C GLY A 31 -12.13 17.33 12.96
N GLU A 32 -11.67 16.27 12.28
CA GLU A 32 -10.50 15.53 12.73
C GLU A 32 -9.85 14.84 11.53
N THR A 33 -9.10 15.63 10.75
CA THR A 33 -8.09 15.07 9.84
C THR A 33 -7.00 14.43 10.69
N ILE A 34 -7.24 13.19 11.14
CA ILE A 34 -6.16 12.28 11.51
C ILE A 34 -5.27 12.24 10.26
N SER A 35 -4.10 12.87 10.36
CA SER A 35 -3.10 12.84 9.31
C SER A 35 -2.65 11.38 9.15
N LEU A 36 -3.34 10.62 8.30
CA LEU A 36 -2.89 9.34 7.77
C LEU A 36 -1.70 9.50 6.80
N ARG A 37 -1.14 10.71 6.74
CA ARG A 37 0.02 11.10 5.92
C ARG A 37 1.29 11.31 6.76
N PRO A 38 1.58 10.54 7.83
CA PRO A 38 2.84 10.74 8.52
C PRO A 38 3.96 10.29 7.58
N MET A 39 4.91 11.20 7.37
CA MET A 39 6.18 10.86 6.76
C MET A 39 7.22 10.78 7.87
N VAL A 40 8.11 9.79 7.80
CA VAL A 40 9.24 9.68 8.72
C VAL A 40 10.51 10.20 8.06
N LYS A 41 11.36 10.85 8.86
CA LYS A 41 12.68 11.32 8.43
C LYS A 41 13.65 10.14 8.40
N ILE A 42 14.27 9.90 7.25
CA ILE A 42 15.39 8.97 7.12
C ILE A 42 16.68 9.79 7.20
N PRO A 43 17.60 9.47 8.13
CA PRO A 43 18.83 10.25 8.30
C PRO A 43 19.74 10.09 7.07
N ALA A 44 20.47 11.17 6.77
CA ALA A 44 21.56 11.12 5.80
C ALA A 44 22.62 10.09 6.23
N GLY A 45 23.36 9.56 5.27
CA GLY A 45 24.51 8.68 5.54
C GLY A 45 24.50 7.37 4.77
N PRO A 46 25.50 6.51 5.03
CA PRO A 46 25.65 5.25 4.34
C PRO A 46 24.56 4.24 4.69
N PHE A 47 24.29 3.32 3.76
CA PHE A 47 23.60 2.07 4.03
C PHE A 47 24.10 0.99 3.06
N ILE A 48 23.88 -0.27 3.42
CA ILE A 48 24.17 -1.41 2.55
C ILE A 48 22.95 -1.70 1.68
N MET A 49 23.11 -1.53 0.36
CA MET A 49 22.11 -1.88 -0.66
C MET A 49 22.44 -3.25 -1.26
N GLY A 50 21.44 -3.98 -1.74
CA GLY A 50 21.58 -5.26 -2.45
C GLY A 50 21.86 -6.46 -1.55
N SER A 51 22.19 -7.60 -2.16
CA SER A 51 22.33 -8.89 -1.46
C SER A 51 23.66 -9.57 -1.73
N THR A 52 24.20 -10.27 -0.73
CA THR A 52 25.29 -11.23 -0.94
C THR A 52 24.76 -12.47 -1.68
N PRO A 53 25.64 -13.31 -2.28
CA PRO A 53 25.23 -14.61 -2.81
C PRO A 53 24.46 -15.47 -1.80
N GLU A 54 24.84 -15.46 -0.52
CA GLU A 54 24.20 -16.22 0.54
C GLU A 54 22.80 -15.68 0.88
N GLU A 55 22.61 -14.37 0.88
CA GLU A 55 21.30 -13.74 1.08
C GLU A 55 20.34 -14.02 -0.09
N ARG A 56 20.87 -14.09 -1.33
CA ARG A 56 20.08 -14.50 -2.50
C ARG A 56 19.69 -15.97 -2.44
N GLU A 57 20.63 -16.83 -2.06
CA GLU A 57 20.38 -18.26 -1.86
C GLU A 57 19.37 -18.51 -0.74
N TYR A 58 19.42 -17.74 0.34
CA TYR A 58 18.39 -17.76 1.37
C TYR A 58 17.02 -17.39 0.81
N GLY A 59 16.94 -16.36 -0.03
CA GLY A 59 15.71 -15.99 -0.74
C GLY A 59 15.15 -17.13 -1.58
N TYR A 60 15.99 -17.81 -2.37
CA TYR A 60 15.55 -18.94 -3.19
C TYR A 60 15.04 -20.11 -2.34
N ARG A 61 15.76 -20.47 -1.29
CA ARG A 61 15.33 -21.56 -0.39
C ARG A 61 14.00 -21.27 0.28
N LEU A 62 13.74 -20.02 0.68
CA LEU A 62 12.44 -19.64 1.26
C LEU A 62 11.27 -19.92 0.30
N ASP A 63 11.44 -19.65 -1.00
CA ASP A 63 10.39 -19.91 -1.99
C ASP A 63 10.27 -21.43 -2.27
N GLU A 64 11.40 -22.14 -2.33
CA GLU A 64 11.45 -23.59 -2.60
C GLU A 64 10.88 -24.44 -1.46
N GLU A 65 11.11 -24.04 -0.20
CA GLU A 65 10.48 -24.66 0.99
C GLU A 65 8.94 -24.55 0.96
N ARG A 66 8.42 -23.64 0.16
CA ARG A 66 6.97 -23.44 -0.09
C ARG A 66 6.51 -24.05 -1.42
N GLY A 67 7.37 -24.84 -2.05
CA GLY A 67 7.07 -25.56 -3.28
C GLY A 67 7.18 -24.72 -4.56
N SER A 68 7.89 -23.58 -4.53
CA SER A 68 8.07 -22.72 -5.71
C SER A 68 9.54 -22.53 -6.06
N SER A 69 9.96 -23.09 -7.20
CA SER A 69 11.28 -22.89 -7.80
C SER A 69 11.33 -21.72 -8.79
N VAL A 70 10.20 -21.04 -9.03
CA VAL A 70 10.04 -20.04 -10.11
C VAL A 70 11.08 -18.93 -10.01
N ALA A 71 11.34 -18.42 -8.80
CA ALA A 71 12.32 -17.35 -8.59
C ALA A 71 13.73 -17.79 -9.01
N ARG A 72 14.13 -19.03 -8.67
CA ARG A 72 15.45 -19.59 -9.02
C ARG A 72 15.57 -19.85 -10.51
N GLU A 73 14.59 -20.52 -11.10
CA GLU A 73 14.57 -20.85 -12.53
C GLU A 73 14.69 -19.58 -13.39
N ASN A 74 14.03 -18.50 -12.96
CA ASN A 74 14.06 -17.21 -13.64
C ASN A 74 15.15 -16.26 -13.13
N ARG A 75 16.01 -16.71 -12.20
CA ARG A 75 17.17 -15.95 -11.70
C ARG A 75 16.81 -14.57 -11.15
N TRP A 76 15.68 -14.46 -10.45
CA TRP A 76 15.10 -13.17 -10.04
C TRP A 76 15.99 -12.31 -9.15
N PHE A 77 16.87 -12.92 -8.35
CA PHE A 77 17.69 -12.21 -7.36
C PHE A 77 19.10 -11.86 -7.87
N GLU A 78 19.48 -12.29 -9.08
CA GLU A 78 20.87 -12.15 -9.58
C GLU A 78 21.35 -10.70 -9.73
N HIS A 79 20.43 -9.74 -9.87
CA HIS A 79 20.75 -8.32 -10.04
C HIS A 79 20.66 -7.51 -8.73
N GLU A 80 20.62 -8.19 -7.58
CA GLU A 80 20.71 -7.58 -6.25
C GLU A 80 22.16 -7.27 -5.87
N THR A 81 22.81 -6.34 -6.59
CA THR A 81 24.23 -6.03 -6.40
C THR A 81 24.50 -5.40 -5.04
N ARG A 82 25.24 -6.10 -4.17
CA ARG A 82 25.60 -5.56 -2.85
C ARG A 82 26.60 -4.42 -2.93
N GLY A 83 26.37 -3.36 -2.17
CA GLY A 83 27.35 -2.30 -1.99
C GLY A 83 26.87 -1.17 -1.07
N THR A 84 27.83 -0.41 -0.55
CA THR A 84 27.50 0.79 0.23
C THR A 84 27.01 1.89 -0.69
N ARG A 85 25.94 2.57 -0.29
CA ARG A 85 25.41 3.77 -0.94
C ARG A 85 25.25 4.86 0.12
N HIS A 86 25.52 6.11 -0.26
CA HIS A 86 25.23 7.27 0.57
C HIS A 86 23.99 7.97 0.04
N LEU A 87 23.05 8.28 0.93
CA LEU A 87 21.87 9.08 0.62
C LEU A 87 21.84 10.28 1.54
N ASP A 88 21.36 11.40 1.01
CA ASP A 88 21.00 12.56 1.81
C ASP A 88 19.81 12.24 2.72
N VAL A 89 19.48 13.20 3.58
CA VAL A 89 18.28 13.15 4.40
C VAL A 89 17.04 13.32 3.53
N TYR A 90 15.99 12.56 3.80
CA TYR A 90 14.69 12.70 3.14
C TYR A 90 13.55 12.31 4.08
N ARG A 91 12.32 12.57 3.66
CA ARG A 91 11.12 12.05 4.31
C ARG A 91 10.37 11.11 3.38
N ILE A 92 9.89 10.00 3.91
CA ILE A 92 9.11 9.00 3.17
C ILE A 92 7.85 8.65 3.93
N ASP A 93 6.77 8.38 3.20
CA ASP A 93 5.49 7.96 3.79
C ASP A 93 5.64 6.69 4.62
N VAL A 94 5.02 6.71 5.81
CA VAL A 94 5.02 5.56 6.73
C VAL A 94 4.21 4.39 6.17
N TYR A 95 3.16 4.67 5.40
CA TYR A 95 2.26 3.68 4.79
C TYR A 95 2.24 3.84 3.27
N PRO A 96 1.89 2.78 2.50
CA PRO A 96 1.45 2.94 1.12
C PRO A 96 0.26 3.90 1.02
N VAL A 97 0.12 4.60 -0.10
CA VAL A 97 -1.04 5.46 -0.37
C VAL A 97 -2.31 4.61 -0.35
N THR A 98 -3.30 5.01 0.45
CA THR A 98 -4.55 4.26 0.57
C THR A 98 -5.58 4.64 -0.50
N ASN A 99 -6.61 3.81 -0.67
CA ASN A 99 -7.74 4.15 -1.54
C ASN A 99 -8.42 5.45 -1.12
N ALA A 100 -8.57 5.72 0.18
CA ALA A 100 -9.17 6.96 0.67
C ALA A 100 -8.29 8.18 0.34
N ASP A 101 -6.96 8.04 0.46
CA ASP A 101 -6.02 9.08 0.07
C ASP A 101 -6.11 9.38 -1.43
N TYR A 102 -6.13 8.33 -2.26
CA TYR A 102 -6.25 8.47 -3.71
C TYR A 102 -7.63 9.00 -4.15
N GLN A 103 -8.69 8.73 -3.38
CA GLN A 103 -10.03 9.28 -3.64
C GLN A 103 -10.04 10.80 -3.50
N ALA A 104 -9.32 11.35 -2.52
CA ALA A 104 -9.17 12.79 -2.37
C ALA A 104 -8.48 13.41 -3.59
N PHE A 105 -7.48 12.74 -4.17
CA PHE A 105 -6.84 13.14 -5.41
C PHE A 105 -7.82 13.14 -6.58
N VAL A 106 -8.50 12.01 -6.83
CA VAL A 106 -9.50 11.86 -7.91
C VAL A 106 -10.60 12.93 -7.80
N ASN A 107 -11.09 13.20 -6.60
CA ASN A 107 -12.12 14.21 -6.36
C ASN A 107 -11.62 15.63 -6.64
N ALA A 108 -10.37 15.94 -6.26
CA ALA A 108 -9.81 17.28 -6.41
C ALA A 108 -9.38 17.62 -7.85
N THR A 109 -8.94 16.63 -8.63
CA THR A 109 -8.30 16.87 -9.93
C THR A 109 -9.09 16.37 -11.12
N GLY A 110 -10.11 15.55 -10.90
CA GLY A 110 -10.80 14.87 -11.99
C GLY A 110 -10.06 13.65 -12.54
N HIS A 111 -8.85 13.33 -12.04
CA HIS A 111 -7.99 12.24 -12.51
C HIS A 111 -8.75 10.90 -12.67
N PRO A 112 -8.44 10.08 -13.69
CA PRO A 112 -9.09 8.79 -13.88
C PRO A 112 -9.02 7.89 -12.65
N SER A 113 -10.13 7.24 -12.33
CA SER A 113 -10.17 6.30 -11.20
C SER A 113 -9.51 4.96 -11.57
N PRO A 114 -8.81 4.30 -10.62
CA PRO A 114 -8.16 3.02 -10.85
C PRO A 114 -9.14 1.96 -11.38
N SER A 115 -9.01 1.64 -12.66
CA SER A 115 -9.82 0.64 -13.36
C SER A 115 -9.09 0.12 -14.59
N VAL A 116 -9.48 -1.06 -15.04
CA VAL A 116 -8.92 -1.77 -16.20
C VAL A 116 -10.05 -2.53 -16.88
N THR A 117 -10.07 -2.57 -18.20
CA THR A 117 -11.05 -3.37 -18.95
C THR A 117 -10.62 -4.84 -19.01
N ARG A 118 -11.53 -5.73 -19.37
CA ARG A 118 -11.20 -7.15 -19.60
C ARG A 118 -10.12 -7.29 -20.66
N GLU A 119 -10.32 -6.64 -21.80
CA GLU A 119 -9.39 -6.65 -22.93
C GLU A 119 -8.00 -6.12 -22.53
N GLU A 120 -7.94 -4.98 -21.83
CA GLU A 120 -6.68 -4.41 -21.35
C GLU A 120 -5.96 -5.37 -20.38
N TRP A 121 -6.68 -5.97 -19.43
CA TRP A 121 -6.10 -6.90 -18.47
C TRP A 121 -5.58 -8.19 -19.12
N GLU A 122 -6.36 -8.78 -20.01
CA GLU A 122 -6.00 -10.01 -20.73
C GLU A 122 -4.79 -9.75 -21.65
N SER A 123 -4.66 -8.55 -22.21
CA SER A 123 -3.49 -8.16 -23.03
C SER A 123 -2.15 -8.18 -22.25
N TYR A 124 -2.19 -8.04 -20.93
CA TYR A 124 -0.97 -8.05 -20.11
C TYR A 124 -0.38 -9.44 -19.90
N GLY A 125 -1.14 -10.51 -20.13
CA GLY A 125 -0.67 -11.89 -19.93
C GLY A 125 -0.28 -12.22 -18.48
N LEU A 126 -0.98 -11.65 -17.51
CA LEU A 126 -0.72 -11.87 -16.08
C LEU A 126 -1.30 -13.21 -15.60
N ILE A 127 -0.77 -13.73 -14.50
CA ILE A 127 -1.18 -15.01 -13.92
C ILE A 127 -2.64 -15.00 -13.41
N HIS A 128 -3.13 -13.86 -12.93
CA HIS A 128 -4.50 -13.73 -12.46
C HIS A 128 -5.44 -13.43 -13.63
N GLY A 129 -6.50 -14.22 -13.76
CA GLY A 129 -7.60 -13.89 -14.68
C GLY A 129 -8.37 -12.64 -14.27
N TYR A 130 -9.09 -12.04 -15.22
CA TYR A 130 -9.82 -10.79 -15.00
C TYR A 130 -10.88 -10.86 -13.87
N ASP A 131 -11.44 -12.04 -13.60
CA ASP A 131 -12.43 -12.21 -12.54
C ASP A 131 -11.83 -11.92 -11.14
N ALA A 132 -10.54 -12.21 -10.94
CA ALA A 132 -9.84 -11.89 -9.69
C ALA A 132 -9.69 -10.37 -9.45
N VAL A 133 -9.72 -9.58 -10.53
CA VAL A 133 -9.53 -8.13 -10.53
C VAL A 133 -10.77 -7.38 -10.06
N GLN A 134 -11.96 -7.97 -10.25
CA GLN A 134 -13.25 -7.31 -10.03
C GLN A 134 -13.37 -6.61 -8.66
N ARG A 135 -12.79 -7.21 -7.61
CA ARG A 135 -12.84 -6.68 -6.23
C ARG A 135 -12.00 -5.41 -6.00
N PHE A 136 -11.07 -5.11 -6.92
CA PHE A 136 -10.18 -3.95 -6.86
C PHE A 136 -10.64 -2.79 -7.74
N LEU A 137 -11.57 -3.04 -8.67
CA LEU A 137 -12.05 -2.04 -9.62
C LEU A 137 -12.84 -0.93 -8.93
N TRP A 138 -12.44 0.32 -9.18
CA TRP A 138 -13.26 1.46 -8.78
C TRP A 138 -14.47 1.57 -9.70
N ARG A 139 -15.62 1.96 -9.13
CA ARG A 139 -16.90 2.11 -9.86
C ARG A 139 -17.49 3.46 -9.55
N ASN A 140 -18.03 4.14 -10.57
CA ASN A 140 -18.60 5.48 -10.44
C ASN A 140 -17.66 6.44 -9.70
N ARG A 141 -16.39 6.41 -10.09
CA ARG A 141 -15.29 7.20 -9.50
C ARG A 141 -15.05 7.00 -8.00
N THR A 142 -15.52 5.88 -7.44
CA THR A 142 -15.41 5.57 -6.00
C THR A 142 -14.66 4.26 -5.79
N TYR A 143 -13.79 4.22 -4.77
CA TYR A 143 -13.10 2.99 -4.37
C TYR A 143 -14.06 1.89 -3.90
N PRO A 144 -13.67 0.60 -3.98
CA PRO A 144 -14.56 -0.48 -3.55
C PRO A 144 -14.95 -0.37 -2.06
N PRO A 145 -16.22 -0.61 -1.69
CA PRO A 145 -16.69 -0.46 -0.31
C PRO A 145 -15.80 -1.16 0.73
N ALA A 146 -15.65 -0.55 1.90
CA ALA A 146 -14.83 -1.03 3.01
C ALA A 146 -13.31 -1.12 2.75
N ARG A 147 -12.80 -0.66 1.58
CA ARG A 147 -11.36 -0.70 1.25
C ARG A 147 -10.62 0.62 1.40
N GLY A 148 -11.22 1.61 2.06
CA GLY A 148 -10.65 2.96 2.19
C GLY A 148 -9.24 2.98 2.79
N ARG A 149 -8.95 2.08 3.75
CA ARG A 149 -7.62 1.94 4.38
C ARG A 149 -6.69 0.94 3.69
N HIS A 150 -7.08 0.32 2.59
CA HIS A 150 -6.21 -0.58 1.85
C HIS A 150 -5.35 0.23 0.89
N ALA A 151 -4.16 -0.25 0.56
CA ALA A 151 -3.31 0.35 -0.47
C ALA A 151 -4.09 0.48 -1.79
N VAL A 152 -3.96 1.63 -2.46
CA VAL A 152 -4.46 1.80 -3.82
C VAL A 152 -3.61 0.95 -4.77
N VAL A 153 -4.28 0.25 -5.70
CA VAL A 153 -3.68 -0.59 -6.74
C VAL A 153 -4.34 -0.28 -8.08
N LEU A 154 -3.92 -0.95 -9.16
CA LEU A 154 -4.37 -0.65 -10.54
C LEU A 154 -4.04 0.78 -10.98
N VAL A 155 -2.94 1.32 -10.47
CA VAL A 155 -2.38 2.63 -10.82
C VAL A 155 -1.09 2.43 -11.60
N THR A 156 -0.94 3.17 -12.69
CA THR A 156 0.30 3.19 -13.48
C THR A 156 1.39 3.97 -12.74
N HIS A 157 2.64 3.88 -13.21
CA HIS A 157 3.73 4.70 -12.69
C HIS A 157 3.43 6.21 -12.85
N THR A 158 2.79 6.60 -13.96
CA THR A 158 2.40 7.99 -14.22
C THR A 158 1.30 8.46 -13.27
N ASP A 159 0.31 7.62 -12.97
CA ASP A 159 -0.74 7.90 -11.98
C ASP A 159 -0.14 8.15 -10.60
N ALA A 160 0.77 7.26 -10.18
CA ALA A 160 1.45 7.35 -8.89
C ALA A 160 2.32 8.63 -8.79
N THR A 161 3.02 8.99 -9.86
CA THR A 161 3.79 10.24 -9.96
C THR A 161 2.89 11.48 -9.89
N ALA A 162 1.75 11.46 -10.58
CA ALA A 162 0.78 12.55 -10.58
C ALA A 162 0.18 12.76 -9.17
N TYR A 163 -0.14 11.66 -8.47
CA TYR A 163 -0.59 11.73 -7.08
C TYR A 163 0.45 12.38 -6.18
N CYS A 164 1.72 11.92 -6.21
CA CYS A 164 2.76 12.49 -5.34
C CYS A 164 2.96 13.98 -5.65
N THR A 165 2.98 14.36 -6.93
CA THR A 165 3.08 15.78 -7.34
C THR A 165 1.91 16.60 -6.80
N TRP A 166 0.67 16.13 -6.97
CA TRP A 166 -0.52 16.82 -6.47
C TRP A 166 -0.49 16.98 -4.94
N ARG A 167 -0.19 15.90 -4.21
CA ARG A 167 -0.09 15.94 -2.75
C ARG A 167 0.99 16.92 -2.30
N GLY A 168 2.14 16.90 -2.97
CA GLY A 168 3.23 17.84 -2.70
C GLY A 168 2.79 19.29 -2.83
N THR A 169 2.18 19.66 -3.96
CA THR A 169 1.62 21.01 -4.17
C THR A 169 0.62 21.40 -3.09
N ARG A 170 -0.25 20.47 -2.64
CA ARG A 170 -1.21 20.71 -1.57
C ARG A 170 -0.56 20.91 -0.20
N GLU A 171 0.59 20.31 0.04
CA GLU A 171 1.33 20.36 1.31
C GLU A 171 2.45 21.41 1.30
N GLY A 172 2.64 22.15 0.20
CA GLY A 172 3.75 23.10 0.05
C GLY A 172 5.12 22.41 0.07
N ARG A 173 5.19 21.16 -0.40
CA ARG A 173 6.39 20.32 -0.41
C ARG A 173 6.63 19.72 -1.79
N ARG A 174 7.89 19.43 -2.11
CA ARG A 174 8.21 18.66 -3.31
C ARG A 174 8.15 17.17 -3.00
N LEU A 175 7.04 16.53 -3.38
CA LEU A 175 6.86 15.08 -3.26
C LEU A 175 6.98 14.39 -4.62
N ARG A 176 7.51 13.17 -4.61
CA ARG A 176 7.73 12.30 -5.77
C ARG A 176 7.67 10.82 -5.35
N LEU A 177 7.82 9.90 -6.30
CA LEU A 177 8.10 8.51 -5.98
C LEU A 177 9.52 8.35 -5.40
N PRO A 178 9.74 7.40 -4.47
CA PRO A 178 11.07 7.07 -3.98
C PRO A 178 11.93 6.52 -5.10
N THR A 179 13.22 6.81 -5.08
CA THR A 179 14.19 5.98 -5.81
C THR A 179 14.24 4.60 -5.16
N GLU A 180 14.72 3.59 -5.90
CA GLU A 180 14.95 2.26 -5.36
C GLU A 180 15.85 2.29 -4.11
N ALA A 181 16.91 3.09 -4.13
CA ALA A 181 17.84 3.22 -3.02
C ALA A 181 17.19 3.86 -1.78
N GLU A 182 16.36 4.90 -1.96
CA GLU A 182 15.61 5.50 -0.85
C GLU A 182 14.62 4.49 -0.25
N TRP A 183 13.87 3.79 -1.10
CA TRP A 183 12.92 2.78 -0.65
C TRP A 183 13.63 1.69 0.15
N GLU A 184 14.75 1.17 -0.37
CA GLU A 184 15.48 0.08 0.27
C GLU A 184 16.13 0.51 1.60
N LYS A 185 16.77 1.68 1.65
CA LYS A 185 17.30 2.21 2.91
C LYS A 185 16.19 2.33 3.95
N ALA A 186 15.04 2.90 3.57
CA ALA A 186 13.91 3.05 4.47
C ALA A 186 13.34 1.71 4.96
N ALA A 187 13.43 0.65 4.15
CA ALA A 187 13.02 -0.70 4.50
C ALA A 187 13.98 -1.37 5.49
N ARG A 188 15.29 -1.28 5.28
CA ARG A 188 16.27 -2.18 5.94
C ARG A 188 17.28 -1.51 6.88
N GLY A 189 17.29 -0.19 6.96
CA GLY A 189 18.25 0.52 7.82
C GLY A 189 19.69 0.51 7.28
N PRO A 190 20.64 1.08 8.03
CA PRO A 190 22.05 1.18 7.62
C PRO A 190 22.74 -0.19 7.58
N ASP A 191 22.35 -1.11 8.47
CA ASP A 191 22.98 -2.42 8.65
C ASP A 191 22.59 -3.45 7.58
N GLY A 192 21.68 -3.10 6.67
CA GLY A 192 21.34 -3.95 5.54
C GLY A 192 20.57 -5.21 5.94
N TRP A 193 19.54 -5.11 6.79
CA TRP A 193 18.73 -6.28 7.15
C TRP A 193 18.05 -6.92 5.92
N ILE A 194 17.85 -8.24 5.97
CA ILE A 194 17.19 -8.98 4.87
C ILE A 194 15.71 -8.61 4.78
N PHE A 195 15.03 -8.51 5.92
CA PHE A 195 13.64 -8.06 6.07
C PHE A 195 13.58 -6.79 6.91
N PRO A 196 12.47 -6.03 6.86
CA PRO A 196 12.34 -4.81 7.64
C PRO A 196 12.52 -4.98 9.17
N TRP A 197 12.20 -6.18 9.68
CA TRP A 197 12.29 -6.52 11.10
C TRP A 197 13.55 -7.31 11.50
N GLY A 198 14.47 -7.59 10.57
CA GLY A 198 15.69 -8.34 10.85
C GLY A 198 16.07 -9.34 9.76
N ASN A 199 16.93 -10.29 10.10
CA ASN A 199 17.50 -11.24 9.13
C ASN A 199 16.77 -12.58 9.04
N GLU A 200 15.86 -12.85 9.97
CA GLU A 200 15.06 -14.08 9.99
C GLU A 200 13.66 -13.82 9.44
N PHE A 201 13.23 -14.66 8.50
CA PHE A 201 11.88 -14.61 7.99
C PHE A 201 10.86 -14.93 9.09
N ASN A 202 9.79 -14.13 9.18
CA ASN A 202 8.67 -14.39 10.07
C ASN A 202 7.34 -14.12 9.36
N PRO A 203 6.51 -15.14 9.10
CA PRO A 203 5.27 -14.95 8.36
C PRO A 203 4.17 -14.21 9.13
N ALA A 204 4.35 -13.93 10.42
CA ALA A 204 3.41 -13.10 11.19
C ALA A 204 3.68 -11.59 11.03
N HIS A 205 4.74 -11.20 10.32
CA HIS A 205 5.19 -9.81 10.22
C HIS A 205 4.81 -9.14 8.88
N LEU A 206 4.16 -9.86 7.96
CA LEU A 206 3.79 -9.35 6.65
C LEU A 206 2.50 -9.99 6.14
N ASN A 207 1.92 -9.37 5.12
CA ASN A 207 0.90 -9.99 4.27
C ASN A 207 1.58 -10.56 3.00
N SER A 208 1.55 -11.87 2.80
CA SER A 208 2.20 -12.54 1.66
C SER A 208 1.47 -13.83 1.29
N ALA A 209 1.93 -14.51 0.24
CA ALA A 209 1.34 -15.79 -0.20
C ALA A 209 1.44 -16.91 0.86
N ASP A 210 2.25 -16.74 1.91
CA ASP A 210 2.52 -17.77 2.92
C ASP A 210 1.30 -18.04 3.82
N LYS A 211 0.63 -16.97 4.29
CA LYS A 211 -0.54 -17.08 5.19
C LYS A 211 -1.81 -16.46 4.62
N GLY A 212 -1.74 -15.90 3.41
CA GLY A 212 -2.81 -15.10 2.85
C GLY A 212 -2.99 -13.76 3.58
N PRO A 213 -4.14 -13.08 3.41
CA PRO A 213 -5.43 -13.64 2.98
C PRO A 213 -5.66 -13.71 1.46
N TYR A 214 -4.60 -13.63 0.65
CA TYR A 214 -4.70 -13.53 -0.82
C TYR A 214 -5.51 -12.30 -1.26
N ASP A 215 -5.35 -11.22 -0.49
CA ASP A 215 -5.91 -9.90 -0.74
C ASP A 215 -5.08 -8.86 0.03
N THR A 216 -5.22 -7.58 -0.32
CA THR A 216 -4.72 -6.51 0.54
C THR A 216 -5.53 -6.47 1.83
N VAL A 217 -4.86 -6.20 2.95
CA VAL A 217 -5.49 -5.81 4.23
C VAL A 217 -5.34 -4.30 4.47
N PRO A 218 -6.04 -3.70 5.45
CA PRO A 218 -5.79 -2.30 5.82
C PRO A 218 -4.31 -2.05 6.12
N VAL A 219 -3.80 -0.90 5.69
CA VAL A 219 -2.45 -0.46 6.08
C VAL A 219 -2.34 -0.47 7.60
N SER A 220 -1.14 -0.79 8.09
CA SER A 220 -0.83 -0.97 9.52
C SER A 220 -1.26 -2.29 10.17
N SER A 221 -1.71 -3.29 9.40
CA SER A 221 -2.17 -4.58 9.96
C SER A 221 -1.04 -5.42 10.57
N HIS A 222 0.22 -5.15 10.20
CA HIS A 222 1.39 -5.90 10.66
C HIS A 222 2.36 -5.01 11.45
N PRO A 223 2.02 -4.60 12.70
CA PRO A 223 2.85 -3.67 13.47
C PRO A 223 4.22 -4.23 13.89
N ARG A 224 4.38 -5.55 13.91
CA ARG A 224 5.68 -6.20 14.16
C ARG A 224 6.56 -6.29 12.92
N GLY A 225 6.01 -5.97 11.74
CA GLY A 225 6.75 -5.93 10.48
C GLY A 225 7.34 -4.56 10.13
N LYS A 226 7.33 -3.62 11.07
CA LYS A 226 7.87 -2.29 10.83
C LYS A 226 9.36 -2.33 10.48
N SER A 227 9.77 -1.43 9.60
CA SER A 227 11.19 -1.17 9.34
C SER A 227 11.91 -0.59 10.57
N PRO A 228 13.26 -0.50 10.57
CA PRO A 228 14.01 0.13 11.66
C PRO A 228 13.63 1.59 11.90
N TYR A 229 13.06 2.25 10.88
CA TYR A 229 12.58 3.62 10.94
C TYR A 229 11.07 3.72 11.20
N GLY A 230 10.38 2.60 11.46
CA GLY A 230 8.97 2.57 11.80
C GLY A 230 8.00 2.59 10.62
N LEU A 231 8.47 2.39 9.39
CA LEU A 231 7.59 2.28 8.21
C LEU A 231 6.86 0.93 8.22
N TYR A 232 5.60 0.93 7.82
CA TYR A 232 4.80 -0.28 7.66
C TYR A 232 4.83 -0.79 6.23
N ASP A 233 4.53 -2.08 6.10
CA ASP A 233 4.25 -2.73 4.82
C ASP A 233 5.39 -2.57 3.79
N MET A 234 6.64 -2.53 4.30
CA MET A 234 7.87 -2.52 3.47
C MET A 234 8.29 -3.94 3.02
N ALA A 235 7.48 -4.96 3.32
CA ALA A 235 7.64 -6.32 2.85
C ALA A 235 6.25 -6.93 2.72
N GLY A 236 5.95 -7.52 1.57
CA GLY A 236 4.62 -8.01 1.21
C GLY A 236 3.61 -6.88 0.99
N GLN A 237 2.33 -7.19 1.21
CA GLN A 237 1.18 -6.32 1.01
C GLN A 237 0.99 -5.89 -0.45
N VAL A 238 1.79 -4.98 -0.99
CA VAL A 238 1.82 -4.62 -2.41
C VAL A 238 3.24 -4.27 -2.81
N PHE A 239 3.62 -4.61 -4.03
CA PHE A 239 4.78 -4.00 -4.66
C PHE A 239 4.58 -2.49 -4.71
N GLU A 240 5.66 -1.73 -4.66
CA GLU A 240 5.60 -0.28 -4.74
C GLU A 240 6.41 0.26 -5.91
N TRP A 241 5.78 1.11 -6.72
CA TRP A 241 6.46 1.87 -7.77
C TRP A 241 7.60 2.73 -7.18
N THR A 242 8.75 2.68 -7.84
CA THR A 242 9.87 3.60 -7.59
C THR A 242 10.12 4.47 -8.82
N ALA A 243 10.79 5.60 -8.64
CA ALA A 243 11.24 6.49 -9.71
C ALA A 243 12.46 5.94 -10.49
N THR A 244 13.00 4.79 -10.09
CA THR A 244 14.21 4.22 -10.69
C THR A 244 13.85 3.43 -11.96
N PRO A 245 14.32 3.83 -13.15
CA PRO A 245 14.13 3.05 -14.37
C PRO A 245 14.92 1.74 -14.33
N ASP A 246 14.44 0.73 -15.05
CA ASP A 246 15.22 -0.48 -15.32
C ASP A 246 16.28 -0.16 -16.40
N GLU A 247 17.54 -0.29 -16.04
CA GLU A 247 18.69 0.01 -16.91
C GLU A 247 18.81 -0.92 -18.12
N HIS A 248 18.20 -2.11 -18.06
CA HIS A 248 18.27 -3.12 -19.12
C HIS A 248 17.02 -3.16 -19.99
N ARG A 249 15.92 -2.51 -19.58
CA ARG A 249 14.62 -2.62 -20.23
C ARG A 249 13.91 -1.27 -20.29
N GLN A 250 13.95 -0.66 -21.47
CA GLN A 250 13.32 0.64 -21.71
C GLN A 250 11.82 0.65 -21.38
N GLY A 251 11.32 1.77 -20.86
CA GLY A 251 9.91 1.96 -20.52
C GLY A 251 9.44 1.19 -19.28
N ARG A 252 10.38 0.65 -18.47
CA ARG A 252 10.09 -0.05 -17.22
C ARG A 252 10.72 0.66 -16.03
N PHE A 253 10.07 0.50 -14.89
CA PHE A 253 10.52 1.02 -13.61
C PHE A 253 10.65 -0.11 -12.60
N ILE A 254 11.54 0.08 -11.64
CA ILE A 254 11.74 -0.85 -10.53
C ILE A 254 10.55 -0.75 -9.58
N VAL A 255 10.07 -1.91 -9.15
CA VAL A 255 9.11 -2.10 -8.06
C VAL A 255 9.75 -2.90 -6.94
N LYS A 256 9.39 -2.59 -5.70
CA LYS A 256 10.01 -3.14 -4.48
C LYS A 256 8.96 -3.69 -3.50
N GLY A 257 9.39 -4.57 -2.60
CA GLY A 257 8.61 -5.03 -1.45
C GLY A 257 7.89 -6.38 -1.59
N GLY A 258 7.58 -6.83 -2.80
CA GLY A 258 6.69 -7.99 -2.99
C GLY A 258 5.25 -7.66 -2.61
N SER A 259 4.34 -8.61 -2.73
CA SER A 259 2.91 -8.39 -2.50
C SER A 259 2.27 -9.48 -1.64
N TRP A 260 0.95 -9.35 -1.42
CA TRP A 260 0.14 -10.37 -0.76
C TRP A 260 0.09 -11.72 -1.50
N ASP A 261 0.56 -11.78 -2.75
CA ASP A 261 0.61 -12.99 -3.58
C ASP A 261 2.03 -13.50 -3.86
N ASP A 262 3.06 -12.86 -3.28
CA ASP A 262 4.44 -13.29 -3.48
C ASP A 262 4.94 -14.15 -2.32
N TYR A 263 5.82 -15.09 -2.64
CA TYR A 263 6.55 -15.87 -1.66
C TYR A 263 7.67 -15.03 -1.00
N PRO A 264 8.14 -15.42 0.20
CA PRO A 264 9.00 -14.58 1.03
C PRO A 264 10.31 -14.13 0.40
N GLY A 265 10.90 -14.91 -0.51
CA GLY A 265 12.11 -14.56 -1.23
C GLY A 265 11.99 -13.22 -1.97
N VAL A 266 10.81 -12.93 -2.52
CA VAL A 266 10.49 -11.68 -3.22
C VAL A 266 10.15 -10.52 -2.27
N THR A 267 9.84 -10.83 -1.01
CA THR A 267 9.48 -9.82 0.02
C THR A 267 10.68 -9.26 0.79
N ARG A 268 11.89 -9.76 0.51
CA ARG A 268 13.13 -9.22 1.09
C ARG A 268 13.34 -7.77 0.67
N ALA A 269 13.96 -6.97 1.52
CA ALA A 269 14.16 -5.54 1.26
C ALA A 269 15.02 -5.26 0.00
N ALA A 270 15.97 -6.15 -0.30
CA ALA A 270 16.82 -6.07 -1.48
C ALA A 270 16.15 -6.57 -2.77
N ALA A 271 15.12 -7.42 -2.66
CA ALA A 271 14.45 -7.98 -3.82
C ALA A 271 13.87 -6.87 -4.71
N ARG A 272 14.00 -7.05 -6.02
CA ARG A 272 13.61 -6.05 -7.02
C ARG A 272 12.98 -6.74 -8.23
N HIS A 273 11.97 -6.11 -8.78
CA HIS A 273 11.42 -6.46 -10.08
C HIS A 273 11.31 -5.20 -10.93
N SER A 274 11.22 -5.37 -12.25
CA SER A 274 10.81 -4.28 -13.13
C SER A 274 9.45 -4.55 -13.75
N ARG A 275 8.68 -3.49 -14.00
CA ARG A 275 7.35 -3.55 -14.63
C ARG A 275 7.18 -2.41 -15.64
N PRO A 276 6.43 -2.62 -16.75
CA PRO A 276 6.13 -1.55 -17.71
C PRO A 276 5.46 -0.36 -17.03
N ALA A 277 5.83 0.86 -17.40
CA ALA A 277 5.32 2.07 -16.76
C ALA A 277 3.78 2.20 -16.85
N ALA A 278 3.18 1.71 -17.94
CA ALA A 278 1.74 1.75 -18.20
C ALA A 278 0.95 0.58 -17.60
N LEU A 279 1.62 -0.36 -16.92
CA LEU A 279 0.95 -1.53 -16.34
C LEU A 279 0.04 -1.11 -15.18
N LYS A 280 -1.22 -1.53 -15.23
CA LYS A 280 -2.12 -1.52 -14.08
C LYS A 280 -2.15 -2.93 -13.47
N HIS A 281 -1.76 -3.08 -12.20
CA HIS A 281 -1.73 -4.38 -11.54
C HIS A 281 -2.38 -4.34 -10.16
N ILE A 282 -3.07 -5.42 -9.77
CA ILE A 282 -3.70 -5.57 -8.44
C ILE A 282 -2.70 -5.77 -7.28
N LEU A 283 -1.41 -5.87 -7.62
CA LEU A 283 -0.32 -6.15 -6.68
C LEU A 283 0.63 -4.96 -6.55
N ILE A 284 0.42 -3.87 -7.30
CA ILE A 284 1.34 -2.74 -7.33
C ILE A 284 0.60 -1.47 -6.88
N GLY A 285 1.05 -0.92 -5.76
CA GLY A 285 0.71 0.40 -5.27
C GLY A 285 1.95 1.30 -5.26
N PHE A 286 2.01 2.24 -4.32
CA PHE A 286 3.14 3.15 -4.17
C PHE A 286 3.08 3.91 -2.85
N ARG A 287 4.17 4.60 -2.54
CA ARG A 287 4.26 5.61 -1.47
C ARG A 287 5.06 6.82 -1.97
N CYS A 288 4.92 7.98 -1.33
CA CYS A 288 5.65 9.18 -1.72
C CYS A 288 6.87 9.44 -0.82
N VAL A 289 7.86 10.12 -1.39
CA VAL A 289 9.05 10.66 -0.72
C VAL A 289 9.18 12.15 -1.04
N GLY A 290 9.88 12.89 -0.20
CA GLY A 290 10.22 14.28 -0.46
C GLY A 290 11.37 14.78 0.37
N GLU A 291 11.74 16.03 0.12
CA GLU A 291 12.79 16.73 0.86
C GLU A 291 12.41 16.94 2.36
N PRO A 292 13.38 17.20 3.25
CA PRO A 292 13.19 17.33 4.70
C PRO A 292 12.45 18.58 5.19
#